data_AF-A0A936GID5-F1
#
_entry.id   AF-A0A936GID5-F1
#
_cell.length_a   1.000
_cell.length_b   1.000
_cell.length_c   1.000
_cell.angle_alpha   90.00
_cell.angle_beta   90.00
_cell.angle_gamma   90.00
#
_symmetry.space_group_name_H-M   'P 1'
#
loop_
_entity.id
_entity.type
_entity.pdbx_description
1 polymer ?
#
loop_
_entity_poly.entity_id
_entity_poly.type
_entity_poly.pdbx_seq_one_letter_code
_entity_poly.pdbx_strand_id
1 'polypeptide(L)'
;MKWHCPNQKQESGIQSRKACTNIQTQPEEPENLNTAFIFNQQIQFTNLKSNYNHGNRNNYMYLLGSNCNRAGLSEMDTIQYCKEHFDLPEREIMEVVRSAYKHHAIEFAKFSNIAKTAKLQIASGDSQTPYKNINNHLQSSGNEEEWEEDFLKNTPTISEEVYEHLPEILKDALYQTAVKEMFFSQVP
;
A
#
# COMPACT_ATOMS: atom_id res chain seq x y z
N MET A 1 7.00 4.28 20.36
CA MET A 1 6.20 5.52 20.46
C MET A 1 4.74 5.11 20.65
N LYS A 2 4.18 5.25 21.87
CA LYS A 2 2.76 4.93 22.13
C LYS A 2 1.90 6.10 21.69
N TRP A 3 0.86 5.85 20.90
CA TRP A 3 -0.09 6.90 20.50
C TRP A 3 -0.80 7.42 21.76
N HIS A 4 -0.71 8.73 22.01
CA HIS A 4 -1.38 9.39 23.13
C HIS A 4 -2.36 10.42 22.58
N CYS A 5 -3.64 10.21 22.91
CA CYS A 5 -4.71 11.18 22.68
C CYS A 5 -4.61 12.28 23.76
N PRO A 6 -4.74 13.58 23.43
CA PRO A 6 -4.65 14.64 24.45
C PRO A 6 -5.96 14.82 25.25
N ASN A 7 -5.84 14.56 26.56
CA ASN A 7 -6.63 15.03 27.73
C ASN A 7 -8.15 14.71 27.85
N GLN A 8 -8.53 13.95 28.90
CA GLN A 8 -9.00 14.46 30.21
C GLN A 8 -8.92 13.37 31.33
N LYS A 9 -8.91 13.84 32.58
CA LYS A 9 -8.36 13.28 33.85
C LYS A 9 -9.10 12.10 34.53
N GLN A 10 -8.29 11.21 35.16
CA GLN A 10 -8.27 10.61 36.54
C GLN A 10 -9.59 10.05 37.15
N GLU A 11 -9.65 8.90 37.86
CA GLU A 11 -8.88 8.37 39.01
C GLU A 11 -9.00 6.81 39.07
N SER A 12 -7.92 6.05 39.33
CA SER A 12 -7.49 5.37 40.60
C SER A 12 -7.99 3.93 40.85
N GLY A 13 -7.04 3.01 41.08
CA GLY A 13 -7.13 2.08 42.21
C GLY A 13 -7.18 0.55 41.96
N ILE A 14 -6.09 -0.11 42.38
CA ILE A 14 -6.01 -1.42 43.08
C ILE A 14 -5.29 -2.58 42.34
N GLN A 15 -4.35 -3.12 43.11
CA GLN A 15 -3.29 -4.10 42.88
C GLN A 15 -3.80 -5.55 42.90
N SER A 16 -3.08 -6.49 42.25
CA SER A 16 -2.22 -7.52 42.90
C SER A 16 -2.08 -8.84 42.10
N ARG A 17 -0.81 -9.22 41.88
CA ARG A 17 -0.16 -10.54 42.09
C ARG A 17 -0.26 -11.71 41.07
N LYS A 18 0.96 -12.02 40.53
CA LYS A 18 1.66 -13.33 40.32
C LYS A 18 1.07 -14.26 39.23
N ALA A 19 1.84 -14.99 38.40
CA ALA A 19 3.17 -15.57 38.57
C ALA A 19 3.94 -15.76 37.24
N CYS A 20 5.22 -16.06 37.40
CA CYS A 20 6.27 -16.32 36.42
C CYS A 20 6.00 -17.55 35.51
N THR A 21 6.34 -17.44 34.22
CA THR A 21 6.77 -18.58 33.40
C THR A 21 7.97 -18.19 32.53
N ASN A 22 9.00 -19.02 32.70
CA ASN A 22 10.31 -19.07 32.09
C ASN A 22 10.32 -18.90 30.55
N ILE A 23 11.05 -17.91 30.02
CA ILE A 23 11.36 -17.81 28.59
C ILE A 23 12.87 -17.97 28.42
N GLN A 24 13.25 -19.08 27.79
CA GLN A 24 14.61 -19.31 27.30
C GLN A 24 14.92 -18.29 26.20
N THR A 25 15.94 -17.48 26.43
CA THR A 25 16.45 -16.48 25.49
C THR A 25 17.46 -17.12 24.54
N GLN A 26 17.21 -17.03 23.23
CA GLN A 26 18.19 -17.19 22.15
C GLN A 26 17.89 -16.10 21.08
N PRO A 27 18.90 -15.64 20.33
CA PRO A 27 19.09 -14.22 19.99
C PRO A 27 18.30 -13.74 18.77
N GLU A 28 17.41 -12.76 18.97
CA GLU A 28 16.66 -12.07 17.91
C GLU A 28 17.12 -10.61 17.80
N GLU A 29 17.92 -10.24 16.81
CA GLU A 29 18.33 -8.84 16.58
C GLU A 29 18.91 -8.74 15.15
N PRO A 30 18.05 -8.87 14.11
CA PRO A 30 17.89 -7.72 13.20
C PRO A 30 16.50 -7.57 12.53
N GLU A 31 15.60 -8.56 12.59
CA GLU A 31 14.33 -8.52 11.85
C GLU A 31 13.30 -7.56 12.50
N ASN A 32 13.29 -7.48 13.84
CA ASN A 32 12.29 -6.74 14.60
C ASN A 32 12.33 -5.22 14.32
N LEU A 33 13.52 -4.64 14.12
CA LEU A 33 13.65 -3.21 13.85
C LEU A 33 13.06 -2.83 12.48
N ASN A 34 13.21 -3.70 11.48
CA ASN A 34 12.70 -3.47 10.14
C ASN A 34 11.17 -3.54 10.11
N THR A 35 10.59 -4.57 10.74
CA THR A 35 9.13 -4.73 10.84
C THR A 35 8.47 -3.59 11.61
N ALA A 36 9.08 -3.15 12.72
CA ALA A 36 8.61 -2.01 13.49
C ALA A 36 8.65 -0.71 12.68
N PHE A 37 9.72 -0.48 11.90
CA PHE A 37 9.82 0.67 11.02
C PHE A 37 8.72 0.67 9.95
N ILE A 38 8.51 -0.46 9.26
CA ILE A 38 7.45 -0.60 8.24
C ILE A 38 6.08 -0.34 8.86
N PHE A 39 5.80 -0.88 10.05
CA PHE A 39 4.53 -0.68 10.74
C PHE A 39 4.26 0.80 11.05
N ASN A 40 5.27 1.51 11.57
CA ASN A 40 5.14 2.95 11.83
C ASN A 40 4.89 3.75 10.54
N GLN A 41 5.53 3.39 9.43
CA GLN A 41 5.24 3.98 8.13
C GLN A 41 3.78 3.75 7.69
N GLN A 42 3.23 2.55 7.93
CA GLN A 42 1.83 2.26 7.61
C GLN A 42 0.85 3.05 8.49
N ILE A 43 1.19 3.33 9.75
CA ILE A 43 0.40 4.25 10.58
C ILE A 43 0.36 5.64 9.94
N GLN A 44 1.52 6.20 9.57
CA GLN A 44 1.57 7.53 8.96
C GLN A 44 0.78 7.60 7.66
N PHE A 45 0.95 6.59 6.80
CA PHE A 45 0.19 6.49 5.55
C PHE A 45 -1.32 6.38 5.78
N THR A 46 -1.75 5.60 6.77
CA THR A 46 -3.16 5.45 7.13
C THR A 46 -3.76 6.77 7.62
N ASN A 47 -3.00 7.54 8.41
CA ASN A 47 -3.39 8.85 8.93
C ASN A 47 -3.65 9.89 7.82
N LEU A 48 -3.09 9.72 6.62
CA LEU A 48 -3.43 10.57 5.47
C LEU A 48 -4.88 10.39 5.00
N LYS A 49 -5.49 9.24 5.29
CA LYS A 49 -6.84 8.88 4.83
C LYS A 49 -7.87 8.87 5.96
N SER A 50 -7.49 8.44 7.16
CA SER A 50 -8.43 8.26 8.27
C SER A 50 -7.73 8.46 9.61
N ASN A 51 -8.45 9.03 10.57
CA ASN A 51 -7.94 9.25 11.92
C ASN A 51 -8.44 8.17 12.88
N TYR A 52 -7.58 7.76 13.80
CA TYR A 52 -7.97 6.89 14.89
C TYR A 52 -8.65 7.69 16.01
N ASN A 53 -9.98 7.67 16.05
CA ASN A 53 -10.79 8.36 17.06
C ASN A 53 -11.96 7.48 17.53
N HIS A 54 -12.60 7.89 18.63
CA HIS A 54 -13.81 7.22 19.11
C HIS A 54 -14.89 7.21 18.02
N GLY A 55 -15.53 6.05 17.80
CA GLY A 55 -16.49 5.84 16.71
C GLY A 55 -15.90 5.37 15.37
N ASN A 56 -14.59 5.52 15.13
CA ASN A 56 -13.94 5.06 13.89
C ASN A 56 -12.84 3.99 14.11
N ARG A 57 -12.58 3.60 15.36
CA ARG A 57 -11.43 2.75 15.72
C ARG A 57 -11.34 1.45 14.91
N ASN A 58 -12.47 0.73 14.76
CA ASN A 58 -12.52 -0.52 14.01
C ASN A 58 -12.26 -0.32 12.51
N ASN A 59 -12.83 0.73 11.91
CA ASN A 59 -12.61 1.05 10.49
C ASN A 59 -11.16 1.45 10.24
N TYR A 60 -10.58 2.26 11.13
CA TYR A 60 -9.17 2.61 11.07
C TYR A 60 -8.30 1.37 11.17
N MET A 61 -8.58 0.47 12.13
CA MET A 61 -7.82 -0.76 12.33
C MET A 61 -7.91 -1.70 11.12
N TYR A 62 -9.07 -1.80 10.49
CA TYR A 62 -9.26 -2.58 9.26
C TYR A 62 -8.42 -2.02 8.11
N LEU A 63 -8.42 -0.70 7.94
CA LEU A 63 -7.64 -0.01 6.92
C LEU A 63 -6.13 -0.18 7.17
N LEU A 64 -5.69 -0.01 8.41
CA LEU A 64 -4.30 -0.22 8.81
C LEU A 64 -3.87 -1.66 8.54
N GLY A 65 -4.66 -2.66 8.94
CA GLY A 65 -4.38 -4.07 8.68
C GLY A 65 -4.26 -4.38 7.18
N SER A 66 -5.13 -3.79 6.36
CA SER A 66 -5.07 -3.91 4.90
C SER A 66 -3.79 -3.30 4.31
N ASN A 67 -3.33 -2.18 4.86
CA ASN A 67 -2.08 -1.53 4.47
C ASN A 67 -0.85 -2.36 4.88
N CYS A 68 -0.83 -2.87 6.12
CA CYS A 68 0.23 -3.75 6.62
C CYS A 68 0.38 -5.02 5.77
N ASN A 69 -0.73 -5.61 5.35
CA ASN A 69 -0.74 -6.76 4.44
C ASN A 69 -0.04 -6.42 3.11
N ARG A 70 -0.43 -5.32 2.46
CA ARG A 70 0.20 -4.87 1.20
C ARG A 70 1.69 -4.52 1.34
N ALA A 71 2.08 -4.02 2.51
CA ALA A 71 3.47 -3.75 2.87
C ALA A 71 4.28 -5.03 3.15
N GLY A 72 3.61 -6.17 3.32
CA GLY A 72 4.24 -7.48 3.52
C GLY A 72 4.53 -7.82 4.98
N LEU A 73 3.92 -7.14 5.95
CA LEU A 73 4.00 -7.53 7.36
C LEU A 73 3.15 -8.75 7.62
N SER A 74 3.64 -9.69 8.45
CA SER A 74 2.85 -10.86 8.82
C SER A 74 1.60 -10.45 9.63
N GLU A 75 0.56 -11.28 9.58
CA GLU A 75 -0.66 -11.06 10.38
C GLU A 75 -0.31 -11.02 11.88
N MET A 76 0.56 -11.93 12.34
CA MET A 76 0.95 -12.04 13.74
C MET A 76 1.70 -10.81 14.23
N ASP A 77 2.68 -10.32 13.47
CA ASP A 77 3.43 -9.11 13.82
C ASP A 77 2.49 -7.90 13.85
N THR A 78 1.58 -7.80 12.88
CA THR A 78 0.60 -6.72 12.81
C THR A 78 -0.33 -6.74 14.02
N ILE A 79 -0.85 -7.90 14.42
CA ILE A 79 -1.67 -8.05 15.63
C ILE A 79 -0.87 -7.64 16.86
N GLN A 80 0.38 -8.10 16.98
CA GLN A 80 1.23 -7.80 18.12
C GLN A 80 1.50 -6.29 18.25
N TYR A 81 1.92 -5.63 17.17
CA TYR A 81 2.10 -4.18 17.17
C TYR A 81 0.78 -3.44 17.44
N CYS A 82 -0.34 -3.91 16.89
CA CYS A 82 -1.63 -3.28 17.16
C CYS A 82 -2.01 -3.34 18.65
N LYS A 83 -1.77 -4.48 19.31
CA LYS A 83 -1.99 -4.64 20.77
C LYS A 83 -1.11 -3.71 21.60
N GLU A 84 0.11 -3.42 21.16
CA GLU A 84 1.05 -2.56 21.86
C GLU A 84 0.76 -1.06 21.70
N HIS A 85 0.21 -0.68 20.56
CA HIS A 85 0.08 0.72 20.14
C HIS A 85 -1.34 1.30 20.25
N PHE A 86 -2.39 0.46 20.29
CA PHE A 86 -3.79 0.90 20.30
C PHE A 86 -4.56 0.41 21.53
N ASP A 87 -5.59 1.16 21.92
CA ASP A 87 -6.44 0.91 23.08
C ASP A 87 -7.70 0.08 22.75
N LEU A 88 -7.62 -0.82 21.76
CA LEU A 88 -8.70 -1.75 21.43
C LEU A 88 -8.57 -3.06 22.22
N PRO A 89 -9.70 -3.70 22.59
CA PRO A 89 -9.68 -5.06 23.12
C PRO A 89 -8.97 -6.00 22.16
N GLU A 90 -8.12 -6.88 22.69
CA GLU A 90 -7.33 -7.82 21.88
C GLU A 90 -8.20 -8.65 20.91
N ARG A 91 -9.38 -9.09 21.37
CA ARG A 91 -10.33 -9.81 20.52
C ARG A 91 -10.73 -9.00 19.28
N GLU A 92 -11.07 -7.72 19.46
CA GLU A 92 -11.46 -6.85 18.34
C GLU A 92 -10.30 -6.62 17.38
N ILE A 93 -9.08 -6.41 17.90
CA ILE A 93 -7.87 -6.28 17.07
C ILE A 93 -7.69 -7.54 16.21
N MET A 94 -7.75 -8.71 16.83
CA MET A 94 -7.57 -9.99 16.13
C MET A 94 -8.63 -10.19 15.05
N GLU A 95 -9.90 -9.97 15.36
CA GLU A 95 -11.01 -10.16 14.41
C GLU A 95 -10.89 -9.21 13.21
N VAL A 96 -10.62 -7.92 13.47
CA VAL A 96 -10.52 -6.90 12.42
C VAL A 96 -9.29 -7.14 11.54
N VAL A 97 -8.12 -7.42 12.12
CA VAL A 97 -6.89 -7.66 11.36
C VAL A 97 -7.01 -8.95 10.55
N ARG A 98 -7.54 -10.04 11.12
CA ARG A 98 -7.81 -11.28 10.38
C ARG A 98 -8.74 -11.07 9.20
N SER A 99 -9.81 -10.29 9.39
CA SER A 99 -10.75 -9.98 8.31
C SER A 99 -10.04 -9.24 7.17
N ALA A 100 -9.23 -8.23 7.50
CA ALA A 100 -8.44 -7.49 6.51
C ALA A 100 -7.45 -8.40 5.76
N TYR A 101 -6.72 -9.26 6.47
CA TYR A 101 -5.75 -10.19 5.86
C TYR A 101 -6.43 -11.23 4.98
N LYS A 102 -7.59 -11.75 5.39
CA LYS A 102 -8.38 -12.68 4.57
C LYS A 102 -8.87 -12.02 3.29
N HIS A 103 -9.45 -10.82 3.35
CA HIS A 103 -9.98 -10.14 2.17
C HIS A 103 -8.88 -9.68 1.21
N HIS A 104 -7.72 -9.30 1.72
CA HIS A 104 -6.61 -8.79 0.93
C HIS A 104 -5.46 -9.80 0.78
N ALA A 105 -5.70 -11.11 0.99
CA ALA A 105 -4.64 -12.13 0.99
C ALA A 105 -3.81 -12.16 -0.32
N ILE A 106 -4.47 -11.93 -1.46
CA ILE A 106 -3.84 -11.89 -2.79
C ILE A 106 -2.91 -10.67 -2.95
N GLU A 107 -3.04 -9.68 -2.07
CA GLU A 107 -2.29 -8.42 -2.12
C GLU A 107 -1.03 -8.41 -1.24
N PHE A 108 -0.73 -9.53 -0.60
CA PHE A 108 0.38 -9.62 0.33
C PHE A 108 1.73 -9.28 -0.34
N ALA A 109 2.48 -8.39 0.30
CA ALA A 109 3.80 -7.95 -0.13
C ALA A 109 3.88 -7.38 -1.57
N LYS A 110 2.74 -6.96 -2.17
CA LYS A 110 2.72 -6.34 -3.51
C LYS A 110 3.75 -5.22 -3.66
N PHE A 111 3.88 -4.34 -2.66
CA PHE A 111 4.81 -3.22 -2.72
C PHE A 111 6.29 -3.63 -2.54
N SER A 112 6.56 -4.67 -1.77
CA SER A 112 7.92 -5.19 -1.58
C SER A 112 8.45 -5.87 -2.85
N ASN A 113 7.58 -6.59 -3.56
CA ASN A 113 7.93 -7.25 -4.82
C ASN A 113 8.24 -6.24 -5.92
N ILE A 114 7.45 -5.16 -6.05
CA ILE A 114 7.71 -4.08 -7.01
C ILE A 114 9.09 -3.44 -6.77
N ALA A 115 9.45 -3.17 -5.51
CA ALA A 115 10.74 -2.58 -5.18
C ALA A 115 11.93 -3.50 -5.49
N LYS A 116 11.77 -4.82 -5.33
CA LYS A 116 12.79 -5.80 -5.72
C LYS A 116 12.98 -5.84 -7.24
N THR A 117 11.88 -5.87 -8.00
CA THR A 117 11.91 -5.87 -9.46
C THR A 117 12.54 -4.59 -10.01
N ALA A 118 12.21 -3.42 -9.45
CA ALA A 118 12.80 -2.14 -9.86
C ALA A 118 14.33 -2.09 -9.62
N LYS A 119 14.82 -2.63 -8.48
CA LYS A 119 16.28 -2.68 -8.21
C LYS A 119 17.03 -3.61 -9.17
N LEU A 120 16.42 -4.72 -9.60
CA LEU A 120 17.00 -5.64 -10.57
C LEU A 120 17.04 -5.05 -11.99
N GLN A 121 16.04 -4.24 -12.35
CA GLN A 121 16.00 -3.50 -13.61
C GLN A 121 17.06 -2.39 -13.68
N ILE A 122 17.36 -1.72 -12.56
CA ILE A 122 18.41 -0.67 -12.52
C ILE A 122 19.83 -1.26 -12.61
N ALA A 123 20.05 -2.49 -12.12
CA ALA A 123 21.35 -3.17 -12.21
C ALA A 123 21.64 -3.75 -13.59
N SER A 124 20.61 -3.91 -14.43
CA SER A 124 20.71 -4.42 -15.81
C SER A 124 20.47 -3.24 -16.74
N GLY A 125 21.53 -2.49 -17.06
CA GLY A 125 21.45 -1.20 -17.75
C GLY A 125 21.01 -1.28 -19.22
N ASP A 126 19.78 -1.70 -19.48
CA ASP A 126 19.11 -1.51 -20.76
C ASP A 126 17.80 -0.74 -20.58
N SER A 127 17.69 0.31 -21.38
CA SER A 127 16.61 1.30 -21.35
C SER A 127 15.38 0.72 -22.04
N GLN A 128 14.52 0.02 -21.31
CA GLN A 128 13.16 -0.22 -21.79
C GLN A 128 12.12 -0.06 -20.67
N THR A 129 11.16 0.79 -20.97
CA THR A 129 10.10 1.37 -20.14
C THR A 129 9.14 0.36 -19.49
N PRO A 130 8.49 0.67 -18.36
CA PRO A 130 7.71 -0.30 -17.61
C PRO A 130 6.22 -0.30 -18.02
N TYR A 131 5.82 -1.26 -18.85
CA TYR A 131 4.45 -1.78 -18.83
C TYR A 131 4.46 -3.29 -19.00
N LYS A 132 4.43 -4.05 -17.88
CA LYS A 132 3.75 -5.36 -17.82
C LYS A 132 3.08 -5.53 -16.45
N ASN A 133 1.76 -5.74 -16.52
CA ASN A 133 0.80 -5.81 -15.44
C ASN A 133 0.68 -7.25 -14.89
N ILE A 134 0.29 -7.28 -13.61
CA ILE A 134 -0.27 -8.32 -12.76
C ILE A 134 -1.17 -9.28 -13.57
N ASN A 135 -0.81 -10.57 -13.59
CA ASN A 135 -1.71 -11.71 -13.41
C ASN A 135 -0.88 -13.00 -13.34
N ASN A 136 -0.80 -13.58 -12.15
CA ASN A 136 -0.47 -15.00 -12.02
C ASN A 136 -1.69 -15.79 -12.54
N HIS A 137 -1.59 -16.32 -13.76
CA HIS A 137 -2.34 -17.50 -14.17
C HIS A 137 -1.32 -18.59 -14.52
N LEU A 138 -1.46 -19.74 -13.84
CA LEU A 138 -0.56 -20.88 -13.94
C LEU A 138 -0.94 -21.76 -15.14
N GLN A 139 0.11 -22.20 -15.86
CA GLN A 139 0.19 -23.28 -16.86
C GLN A 139 -0.48 -23.08 -18.23
N SER A 140 0.33 -23.02 -19.30
CA SER A 140 0.56 -24.20 -20.15
C SER A 140 1.57 -23.93 -21.27
N SER A 141 2.33 -24.99 -21.57
CA SER A 141 3.08 -25.35 -22.77
C SER A 141 2.70 -24.66 -24.09
N GLY A 142 3.72 -24.23 -24.83
CA GLY A 142 3.74 -24.25 -26.30
C GLY A 142 3.56 -22.90 -26.97
N ASN A 143 4.52 -22.59 -27.85
CA ASN A 143 4.55 -21.52 -28.84
C ASN A 143 4.93 -20.12 -28.34
N GLU A 144 6.24 -19.89 -28.48
CA GLU A 144 6.93 -18.63 -28.69
C GLU A 144 6.39 -17.84 -29.89
N GLU A 145 5.47 -16.90 -29.65
CA GLU A 145 5.16 -15.80 -30.58
C GLU A 145 5.03 -14.49 -29.80
N GLU A 146 6.12 -13.71 -29.84
CA GLU A 146 6.17 -12.25 -30.04
C GLU A 146 4.91 -11.42 -29.69
N TRP A 147 4.89 -10.82 -28.49
CA TRP A 147 3.88 -9.83 -28.07
C TRP A 147 4.48 -8.41 -27.99
N GLU A 148 5.05 -7.90 -29.07
CA GLU A 148 5.15 -6.46 -29.31
C GLU A 148 3.82 -5.94 -29.90
N GLU A 149 2.73 -6.09 -29.15
CA GLU A 149 1.49 -5.42 -29.53
C GLU A 149 1.63 -3.92 -29.24
N ASP A 150 1.88 -3.15 -30.30
CA ASP A 150 1.89 -1.70 -30.35
C ASP A 150 0.52 -1.14 -29.93
N PHE A 151 0.37 -0.81 -28.64
CA PHE A 151 -0.86 -0.32 -28.02
C PHE A 151 -1.47 0.92 -28.71
N LEU A 152 -0.68 1.65 -29.51
CA LEU A 152 -1.20 2.73 -30.35
C LEU A 152 -2.06 2.23 -31.50
N LYS A 153 -1.85 1.01 -32.01
CA LYS A 153 -2.58 0.48 -33.18
C LYS A 153 -4.05 0.19 -32.90
N ASN A 154 -4.40 -0.09 -31.65
CA ASN A 154 -5.76 -0.39 -31.22
C ASN A 154 -6.44 0.81 -30.54
N THR A 155 -5.77 1.96 -30.47
CA THR A 155 -6.39 3.18 -29.93
C THR A 155 -7.40 3.69 -30.97
N PRO A 156 -8.70 3.78 -30.63
CA PRO A 156 -9.69 4.30 -31.56
C PRO A 156 -9.34 5.75 -31.91
N THR A 157 -9.17 6.01 -33.20
CA THR A 157 -8.92 7.35 -33.73
C THR A 157 -10.24 7.94 -34.22
N ILE A 158 -10.43 9.23 -33.98
CA ILE A 158 -11.52 10.00 -34.60
C ILE A 158 -11.02 10.55 -35.94
N SER A 159 -11.89 10.65 -36.93
CA SER A 159 -11.52 11.25 -38.22
C SER A 159 -11.39 12.77 -38.10
N GLU A 160 -10.56 13.36 -38.97
CA GLU A 160 -10.34 14.81 -39.01
C GLU A 160 -11.65 15.58 -39.23
N GLU A 161 -12.54 15.05 -40.07
CA GLU A 161 -13.86 15.62 -40.30
C GLU A 161 -14.70 15.64 -39.02
N VAL A 162 -14.68 14.58 -38.22
CA VAL A 162 -15.42 14.54 -36.94
C VAL A 162 -14.80 15.50 -35.93
N TYR A 163 -13.47 15.60 -35.91
CA TYR A 163 -12.75 16.56 -35.08
C TYR A 163 -13.14 18.00 -35.43
N GLU A 164 -13.24 18.36 -36.71
CA GLU A 164 -13.62 19.70 -37.15
C GLU A 164 -15.06 20.09 -36.80
N HIS A 165 -15.94 19.11 -36.60
CA HIS A 165 -17.31 19.34 -36.15
C HIS A 165 -17.46 19.29 -34.63
N LEU A 166 -16.38 19.08 -33.86
CA LEU A 166 -16.45 19.15 -32.40
C LEU A 166 -16.70 20.60 -31.94
N PRO A 167 -17.48 20.78 -30.85
CA PRO A 167 -17.63 22.07 -30.20
C PRO A 167 -16.26 22.69 -29.85
N GLU A 168 -16.13 24.01 -30.02
CA GLU A 168 -14.88 24.76 -29.77
C GLU A 168 -14.32 24.53 -28.36
N ILE A 169 -15.18 24.38 -27.35
CA ILE A 169 -14.79 24.09 -25.96
C ILE A 169 -13.95 22.80 -25.87
N LEU A 170 -14.26 21.80 -26.70
CA LEU A 170 -13.55 20.53 -26.73
C LEU A 170 -12.25 20.62 -27.54
N LYS A 171 -12.26 21.39 -28.63
CA LYS A 171 -11.05 21.68 -29.40
C LYS A 171 -10.03 22.43 -28.53
N ASP A 172 -10.44 23.51 -27.87
CA ASP A 172 -9.61 24.33 -26.99
C ASP A 172 -8.99 23.53 -25.84
N ALA A 173 -9.77 22.63 -25.22
CA ALA A 173 -9.29 21.77 -24.14
C ALA A 173 -8.12 20.87 -24.60
N LEU A 174 -8.20 20.31 -25.81
CA LEU A 174 -7.15 19.48 -26.40
C LEU A 174 -5.90 20.31 -26.75
N TYR A 175 -6.09 21.51 -27.30
CA TYR A 175 -4.99 22.43 -27.58
C TYR A 175 -4.25 22.87 -26.31
N GLN A 176 -4.97 23.19 -25.23
CA GLN A 176 -4.33 23.61 -23.98
C GLN A 176 -3.49 22.51 -23.33
N THR A 177 -3.87 21.24 -23.45
CA THR A 177 -3.06 20.12 -22.97
C THR A 177 -1.78 19.91 -23.80
N ALA A 178 -1.85 20.07 -25.13
CA ALA A 178 -0.67 19.90 -25.99
C ALA A 178 0.33 21.08 -25.85
N VAL A 179 -0.17 22.29 -25.67
CA VAL A 179 0.68 23.50 -25.50
C VAL A 179 1.37 23.50 -24.13
N LYS A 180 0.75 22.95 -23.08
CA LYS A 180 1.39 22.86 -21.76
C LYS A 180 2.63 21.97 -21.75
N GLU A 181 2.67 20.91 -22.56
CA GLU A 181 3.85 20.06 -22.75
C GLU A 181 4.98 20.80 -23.49
N MET A 182 4.65 21.70 -24.44
CA MET A 182 5.67 22.50 -25.15
C MET A 182 6.23 23.65 -24.30
N PHE A 183 5.45 24.22 -23.38
CA PHE A 183 5.88 25.37 -22.56
C PHE A 183 6.73 25.01 -21.33
N PHE A 184 6.78 23.74 -20.91
CA PHE A 184 7.65 23.31 -19.81
C PHE A 184 9.07 22.90 -20.24
N SER A 185 9.38 22.86 -21.54
CA SER A 185 10.72 22.52 -22.05
C SER A 185 11.62 23.73 -22.33
N GLN A 186 11.19 24.96 -22.04
CA GLN A 186 12.03 26.15 -22.26
C GLN A 186 11.87 27.19 -21.15
N VAL A 187 12.56 26.98 -20.04
CA VAL A 187 13.23 28.06 -19.29
C VAL A 187 14.38 27.46 -18.45
N PRO A 188 15.49 28.19 -18.29
CA PRO A 188 16.67 28.27 -19.15
C PRO A 188 17.81 27.30 -18.78
#